data_AF-Q9I8F2-F1
#
_entry.id   AF-Q9I8F2-F1
#
_cell.length_a   1.000
_cell.length_b   1.000
_cell.length_c   1.000
_cell.angle_alpha   90.00
_cell.angle_beta   90.00
_cell.angle_gamma   90.00
#
_symmetry.space_group_name_H-M   'P 1'
#
loop_
_entity.id
_entity.type
_entity.pdbx_description
1 polymer ?
#
loop_
_entity_poly.entity_id
_entity_poly.type
_entity_poly.pdbx_seq_one_letter_code
_entity_poly.pdbx_strand_id
1 'polypeptide(L)'
;IDCLASIGTIFAIYRKTTDNEPNEKDALQSGRHIVAAGYALYGSATMMVLSTGQGVNCFMLDPSIGEFILTDKNVKIKKRGKIYSLNEGYAQHFYPDVTDYLKKKKFPEDGSAPYGGRYVGSMVADVHRTLVYGGIFLYPANVKSPKGKLRLLYECNPMAF
;
A
#
# COMPACT_ATOMS: atom_id res chain seq x y z
N ILE A 1 -7.04 16.02 -4.28
CA ILE A 1 -6.38 15.58 -5.53
C ILE A 1 -7.31 16.09 -6.61
N ASP A 2 -6.88 17.13 -7.30
CA ASP A 2 -7.78 17.92 -8.15
C ASP A 2 -7.65 17.47 -9.62
N CYS A 3 -6.57 16.77 -9.94
CA CYS A 3 -6.30 16.20 -11.26
C CYS A 3 -7.03 14.88 -11.55
N LEU A 4 -8.03 14.50 -10.72
CA LEU A 4 -8.85 13.29 -10.89
C LEU A 4 -8.07 11.96 -10.94
N ALA A 5 -6.84 11.95 -10.42
CA ALA A 5 -6.09 10.71 -10.24
C ALA A 5 -6.76 9.80 -9.18
N SER A 6 -6.51 8.49 -9.25
CA SER A 6 -7.12 7.53 -8.33
C SER A 6 -6.78 7.83 -6.87
N ILE A 7 -7.80 7.82 -6.02
CA ILE A 7 -7.69 8.06 -4.57
C ILE A 7 -8.29 6.87 -3.81
N GLY A 8 -8.26 6.93 -2.47
CA GLY A 8 -8.82 5.84 -1.67
C GLY A 8 -8.99 6.18 -0.20
N THR A 9 -9.63 5.26 0.50
CA THR A 9 -9.79 5.25 1.96
C THR A 9 -9.04 4.04 2.51
N ILE A 10 -8.32 4.20 3.61
CA ILE A 10 -7.56 3.14 4.27
C ILE A 10 -8.10 2.98 5.68
N PHE A 11 -8.20 1.73 6.15
CA PHE A 11 -8.65 1.46 7.51
C PHE A 11 -7.92 0.27 8.13
N ALA A 12 -7.76 0.31 9.45
CA ALA A 12 -7.39 -0.83 10.28
C ALA A 12 -8.32 -0.88 11.48
N ILE A 13 -8.66 -2.10 11.88
CA ILE A 13 -9.53 -2.41 13.00
C ILE A 13 -8.70 -3.15 14.04
N TYR A 14 -8.76 -2.66 15.27
CA TYR A 14 -8.12 -3.27 16.44
C TYR A 14 -9.18 -3.68 17.45
N ARG A 15 -8.88 -4.71 18.24
CA ARG A 15 -9.64 -5.00 19.45
C ARG A 15 -9.09 -4.14 20.59
N LYS A 16 -9.98 -3.53 21.39
CA LYS A 16 -9.58 -2.87 22.64
C LYS A 16 -9.05 -3.93 23.62
N THR A 17 -7.90 -3.67 24.24
CA THR A 17 -7.18 -4.65 25.08
C THR A 17 -7.29 -4.38 26.58
N THR A 18 -7.92 -3.28 26.96
CA THR A 18 -8.10 -2.84 28.35
C THR A 18 -9.58 -2.81 28.71
N ASP A 19 -9.91 -2.88 30.01
CA ASP A 19 -11.29 -2.72 30.50
C ASP A 19 -11.63 -1.28 30.92
N ASN A 20 -10.65 -0.38 30.93
CA ASN A 20 -10.83 1.04 31.28
C ASN A 20 -11.70 1.79 30.27
N GLU A 21 -12.12 3.02 30.58
CA GLU A 21 -12.78 3.87 29.59
C GLU A 21 -11.93 4.06 28.32
N PRO A 22 -12.53 3.99 27.11
CA PRO A 22 -11.81 4.16 25.85
C PRO A 22 -11.04 5.47 25.79
N ASN A 23 -9.78 5.40 25.37
CA ASN A 23 -8.93 6.59 25.22
C ASN A 23 -7.92 6.42 24.08
N GLU A 24 -7.16 7.48 23.77
CA GLU A 24 -6.21 7.50 22.65
C GLU A 24 -5.19 6.34 22.69
N LYS A 25 -4.79 5.88 23.90
CA LYS A 25 -3.82 4.79 24.04
C LYS A 25 -4.34 3.47 23.47
N ASP A 26 -5.66 3.28 23.38
CA ASP A 26 -6.24 2.08 22.78
C ASP A 26 -5.96 1.99 21.26
N ALA A 27 -5.64 3.12 20.60
CA ALA A 27 -5.21 3.16 19.20
C ALA A 27 -3.69 2.95 19.03
N LEU A 28 -2.89 3.13 20.10
CA LEU A 28 -1.43 3.01 20.08
C LEU A 28 -0.96 1.55 20.18
N GLN A 29 -1.56 0.69 19.36
CA GLN A 29 -1.21 -0.73 19.27
C GLN A 29 -0.28 -1.01 18.08
N SER A 30 0.56 -2.03 18.22
CA SER A 30 1.34 -2.57 17.08
C SER A 30 0.40 -3.03 15.97
N GLY A 31 0.75 -2.78 14.71
CA GLY A 31 -0.01 -3.28 13.55
C GLY A 31 -0.19 -4.81 13.52
N ARG A 32 0.62 -5.56 14.30
CA ARG A 32 0.44 -7.01 14.50
C ARG A 32 -0.83 -7.37 15.27
N HIS A 33 -1.46 -6.42 15.97
CA HIS A 33 -2.72 -6.61 16.71
C HIS A 33 -3.97 -6.22 15.88
N ILE A 34 -3.80 -5.87 14.61
CA ILE A 34 -4.92 -5.66 13.69
C ILE A 34 -5.73 -6.96 13.60
N VAL A 35 -7.06 -6.85 13.71
CA VAL A 35 -7.99 -7.97 13.51
C VAL A 35 -8.61 -7.98 12.12
N ALA A 36 -8.67 -6.81 11.48
CA ALA A 36 -9.03 -6.66 10.07
C ALA A 36 -8.47 -5.33 9.54
N ALA A 37 -8.02 -5.32 8.29
CA ALA A 37 -7.60 -4.10 7.62
C ALA A 37 -7.89 -4.19 6.12
N GLY A 38 -7.87 -3.03 5.48
CA GLY A 38 -8.18 -2.94 4.08
C GLY A 38 -8.15 -1.52 3.56
N TYR A 39 -8.61 -1.38 2.33
CA TYR A 39 -8.76 -0.11 1.68
C TYR A 39 -9.87 -0.13 0.64
N ALA A 40 -10.52 1.02 0.46
CA ALA A 40 -11.33 1.30 -0.71
C ALA A 40 -10.47 2.07 -1.73
N LEU A 41 -10.39 1.58 -2.96
CA LEU A 41 -9.77 2.27 -4.09
C LEU A 41 -10.87 2.87 -4.96
N TYR A 42 -10.87 4.18 -5.10
CA TYR A 42 -11.72 4.94 -6.02
C TYR A 42 -10.92 5.19 -7.31
N GLY A 43 -10.83 4.14 -8.14
CA GLY A 43 -10.12 4.15 -9.42
C GLY A 43 -11.08 4.27 -10.61
N SER A 44 -10.75 3.61 -11.72
CA SER A 44 -11.68 3.44 -12.85
C SER A 44 -12.92 2.62 -12.47
N ALA A 45 -12.77 1.75 -11.48
CA ALA A 45 -13.85 1.10 -10.75
C ALA A 45 -13.57 1.26 -9.25
N THR A 46 -14.62 1.19 -8.43
CA THR A 46 -14.47 1.23 -6.98
C THR A 46 -14.28 -0.19 -6.45
N MET A 47 -13.19 -0.42 -5.72
CA MET A 47 -12.88 -1.72 -5.12
C MET A 47 -12.69 -1.59 -3.62
N MET A 48 -13.24 -2.54 -2.87
CA MET A 48 -12.92 -2.78 -1.47
C MET A 48 -11.98 -3.99 -1.38
N VAL A 49 -10.81 -3.79 -0.80
CA VAL A 49 -9.87 -4.88 -0.50
C VAL A 49 -9.84 -5.08 1.00
N LEU A 50 -10.06 -6.33 1.44
CA LEU A 50 -10.23 -6.67 2.84
C LEU A 50 -9.43 -7.91 3.23
N SER A 51 -8.77 -7.84 4.38
CA SER A 51 -8.17 -8.96 5.09
C SER A 51 -8.68 -9.01 6.52
N THR A 52 -8.99 -10.21 7.00
CA THR A 52 -9.31 -10.51 8.42
C THR A 52 -8.23 -11.38 9.06
N GLY A 53 -7.03 -11.42 8.46
CA GLY A 53 -5.93 -12.31 8.86
C GLY A 53 -5.98 -13.70 8.22
N GLN A 54 -7.05 -14.04 7.48
CA GLN A 54 -7.23 -15.33 6.80
C GLN A 54 -7.19 -15.19 5.27
N GLY A 55 -6.23 -14.40 4.77
CA GLY A 55 -6.10 -14.08 3.36
C GLY A 55 -6.77 -12.76 2.98
N VAL A 56 -6.61 -12.39 1.72
CA VAL A 56 -7.02 -11.11 1.15
C VAL A 56 -8.09 -11.35 0.10
N ASN A 57 -9.18 -10.59 0.10
CA ASN A 57 -10.22 -10.68 -0.90
C ASN A 57 -10.53 -9.28 -1.47
N CYS A 58 -10.84 -9.23 -2.76
CA CYS A 58 -11.24 -8.01 -3.45
C CYS A 58 -12.72 -8.08 -3.81
N PHE A 59 -13.43 -7.00 -3.53
CA PHE A 59 -14.82 -6.81 -3.87
C PHE A 59 -14.95 -5.57 -4.73
N MET A 60 -15.70 -5.65 -5.82
CA MET A 60 -15.96 -4.51 -6.71
C MET A 60 -17.36 -3.97 -6.44
N LEU A 61 -17.49 -2.65 -6.36
CA LEU A 61 -18.79 -2.01 -6.21
C LEU A 61 -19.57 -2.12 -7.52
N ASP A 62 -20.76 -2.71 -7.46
CA ASP A 62 -21.78 -2.56 -8.49
C ASP A 62 -22.63 -1.31 -8.15
N PRO A 63 -22.47 -0.20 -8.90
CA PRO A 63 -23.19 1.03 -8.61
C PRO A 63 -24.69 0.96 -8.91
N SER A 64 -25.16 -0.05 -9.66
CA SER A 64 -26.58 -0.20 -10.00
C SER A 64 -27.42 -0.70 -8.83
N ILE A 65 -26.81 -1.49 -7.94
CA ILE A 65 -27.47 -2.08 -6.76
C ILE A 65 -26.85 -1.61 -5.44
N GLY A 66 -25.68 -0.97 -5.47
CA GLY A 66 -25.01 -0.45 -4.29
C GLY A 66 -24.27 -1.51 -3.46
N GLU A 67 -23.88 -2.63 -4.08
CA GLU A 67 -23.29 -3.78 -3.39
C GLU A 67 -21.83 -4.03 -3.79
N PHE A 68 -21.04 -4.49 -2.83
CA PHE A 68 -19.66 -4.94 -3.09
C PHE A 68 -19.64 -6.44 -3.39
N ILE A 69 -19.41 -6.77 -4.66
CA ILE A 69 -19.43 -8.16 -5.15
C ILE A 69 -18.01 -8.73 -5.14
N LEU A 70 -17.83 -9.93 -4.57
CA LEU A 70 -16.54 -10.63 -4.56
C LEU A 70 -16.07 -10.91 -6.00
N THR A 71 -14.93 -10.34 -6.40
CA THR A 71 -14.32 -10.55 -7.72
C THR A 71 -13.08 -11.42 -7.64
N ASP A 72 -12.27 -11.25 -6.59
CA ASP A 72 -11.01 -11.98 -6.43
C ASP A 72 -10.90 -12.55 -5.02
N LYS A 73 -10.83 -13.88 -4.95
CA LYS A 73 -10.77 -14.63 -3.69
C LYS A 73 -9.35 -15.02 -3.34
N ASN A 74 -8.97 -14.85 -2.06
CA ASN A 74 -7.68 -15.27 -1.50
C ASN A 74 -6.47 -14.83 -2.35
N VAL A 75 -6.43 -13.54 -2.70
CA VAL A 75 -5.39 -12.92 -3.52
C VAL A 75 -4.01 -13.18 -2.92
N LYS A 76 -3.05 -13.53 -3.78
CA LYS A 76 -1.63 -13.69 -3.45
C LYS A 76 -0.78 -12.88 -4.41
N ILE A 77 0.11 -12.07 -3.85
CA ILE A 77 1.08 -11.32 -4.64
C ILE A 77 2.09 -12.28 -5.30
N LYS A 78 2.56 -11.94 -6.51
CA LYS A 78 3.62 -12.68 -7.19
C LYS A 78 4.90 -12.62 -6.37
N LYS A 79 5.64 -13.74 -6.29
CA LYS A 79 6.93 -13.83 -5.57
C LYS A 79 7.95 -12.78 -6.02
N ARG A 80 7.95 -12.42 -7.32
CA ARG A 80 8.79 -11.37 -7.88
C ARG A 80 8.05 -10.67 -9.02
N GLY A 81 7.94 -9.35 -8.93
CA GLY A 81 7.43 -8.51 -10.02
C GLY A 81 8.54 -7.81 -10.80
N LYS A 82 8.13 -7.01 -11.79
CA LYS A 82 9.00 -6.26 -12.71
C LYS A 82 8.73 -4.75 -12.71
N ILE A 83 8.10 -4.25 -11.63
CA ILE A 83 7.74 -2.84 -11.46
C ILE A 83 8.34 -2.34 -10.15
N TYR A 84 8.92 -1.13 -10.18
CA TYR A 84 9.23 -0.36 -8.98
C TYR A 84 8.39 0.91 -8.95
N SER A 85 7.99 1.33 -7.75
CA SER A 85 7.14 2.50 -7.55
C SER A 85 7.65 3.38 -6.44
N LEU A 86 8.18 4.55 -6.81
CA LEU A 86 8.76 5.53 -5.90
C LEU A 86 8.81 6.91 -6.59
N ASN A 87 8.71 8.00 -5.83
CA ASN A 87 8.87 9.35 -6.34
C ASN A 87 10.35 9.71 -6.52
N GLU A 88 10.89 9.54 -7.73
CA GLU A 88 12.29 9.85 -8.04
C GLU A 88 12.65 11.34 -7.98
N GLY A 89 11.66 12.25 -7.82
CA GLY A 89 11.92 13.66 -7.54
C GLY A 89 12.68 13.90 -6.22
N TYR A 90 12.74 12.90 -5.34
CA TYR A 90 13.56 12.91 -4.13
C TYR A 90 14.98 12.35 -4.31
N ALA A 91 15.44 12.09 -5.55
CA ALA A 91 16.74 11.47 -5.83
C ALA A 91 17.92 12.10 -5.07
N GLN A 92 18.00 13.44 -5.04
CA GLN A 92 19.04 14.19 -4.32
C GLN A 92 19.01 14.02 -2.78
N HIS A 93 17.97 13.41 -2.22
CA HIS A 93 17.77 13.24 -0.78
C HIS A 93 17.76 11.78 -0.36
N PHE A 94 17.84 10.84 -1.31
CA PHE A 94 17.86 9.42 -0.98
C PHE A 94 19.16 9.04 -0.27
N TYR A 95 19.02 8.09 0.65
CA TYR A 95 20.16 7.38 1.20
C TYR A 95 20.79 6.47 0.12
N PRO A 96 22.08 6.10 0.27
CA PRO A 96 22.80 5.35 -0.77
C PRO A 96 22.15 4.02 -1.16
N ASP A 97 21.57 3.31 -0.20
CA ASP A 97 20.87 2.03 -0.39
C ASP A 97 19.68 2.14 -1.36
N VAL A 98 18.87 3.20 -1.25
CA VAL A 98 17.76 3.45 -2.17
C VAL A 98 18.30 3.77 -3.57
N THR A 99 19.34 4.60 -3.66
CA THR A 99 19.98 4.97 -4.94
C THR A 99 20.55 3.73 -5.64
N ASP A 100 21.26 2.88 -4.90
CA ASP A 100 21.84 1.64 -5.42
C ASP A 100 20.77 0.65 -5.86
N TYR A 101 19.68 0.53 -5.09
CA TYR A 101 18.54 -0.29 -5.48
C TYR A 101 17.95 0.17 -6.82
N LEU A 102 17.70 1.48 -6.97
CA LEU A 102 17.15 2.05 -8.21
C LEU A 102 18.10 1.85 -9.40
N LYS A 103 19.41 2.03 -9.19
CA LYS A 103 20.42 1.76 -10.22
C LYS A 103 20.33 0.31 -10.72
N LYS A 104 20.26 -0.67 -9.81
CA LYS A 104 20.10 -2.09 -10.15
C LYS A 104 18.78 -2.41 -10.84
N LYS A 105 17.71 -1.64 -10.60
CA LYS A 105 16.41 -1.81 -11.29
C LYS A 105 16.43 -1.25 -12.71
N LYS A 106 17.17 -0.18 -12.96
CA LYS A 106 17.28 0.49 -14.27
C LYS A 106 18.35 -0.13 -15.16
N PHE A 107 19.46 -0.57 -14.56
CA PHE A 107 20.64 -1.11 -15.23
C PHE A 107 20.98 -2.48 -14.62
N PRO A 108 20.16 -3.51 -14.85
CA PRO A 108 20.45 -4.86 -14.38
C PRO A 108 21.73 -5.40 -15.03
N GLU A 109 22.62 -5.97 -14.22
CA GLU A 109 23.91 -6.53 -14.66
C GLU A 109 23.82 -8.03 -15.01
N ASP A 110 22.70 -8.67 -14.68
CA ASP A 110 22.44 -10.10 -14.93
C ASP A 110 21.84 -10.39 -16.32
N GLY A 111 21.79 -9.38 -17.20
CA GLY A 111 21.19 -9.47 -18.54
C GLY A 111 19.66 -9.48 -18.56
N SER A 112 19.00 -9.35 -17.40
CA SER A 112 17.54 -9.25 -17.36
C SER A 112 17.04 -7.90 -17.89
N ALA A 113 15.77 -7.82 -18.27
CA ALA A 113 15.18 -6.54 -18.67
C ALA A 113 15.04 -5.59 -17.47
N PRO A 114 15.26 -4.28 -17.63
CA PRO A 114 14.99 -3.29 -16.59
C PRO A 114 13.56 -3.35 -16.07
N TYR A 115 13.38 -2.95 -14.82
CA TYR A 115 12.05 -2.84 -14.23
C TYR A 115 11.34 -1.58 -14.77
N GLY A 116 10.03 -1.66 -14.96
CA GLY A 116 9.22 -0.49 -15.30
C GLY A 116 9.03 0.42 -14.09
N GLY A 117 9.29 1.72 -14.27
CA GLY A 117 8.94 2.74 -13.28
C GLY A 117 7.45 3.10 -13.38
N ARG A 118 6.73 3.05 -12.26
CA ARG A 118 5.33 3.50 -12.16
C ARG A 118 5.14 4.20 -10.84
N TYR A 119 4.57 5.41 -10.84
CA TYR A 119 4.26 6.11 -9.60
C TYR A 119 3.02 6.96 -9.82
N VAL A 120 1.88 6.56 -9.26
CA VAL A 120 0.62 7.29 -9.38
C VAL A 120 0.62 8.49 -8.44
N GLY A 121 1.30 8.38 -7.29
CA GLY A 121 1.32 9.42 -6.26
C GLY A 121 0.21 9.31 -5.24
N SER A 122 -0.58 8.23 -5.31
CA SER A 122 -1.61 7.84 -4.36
C SER A 122 -1.25 6.47 -3.82
N MET A 123 -1.01 6.37 -2.50
CA MET A 123 -0.54 5.14 -1.87
C MET A 123 -1.49 3.97 -2.16
N VAL A 124 -2.80 4.20 -2.08
CA VAL A 124 -3.81 3.15 -2.33
C VAL A 124 -3.68 2.59 -3.75
N ALA A 125 -3.53 3.46 -4.75
CA ALA A 125 -3.40 3.05 -6.15
C ALA A 125 -2.08 2.32 -6.43
N ASP A 126 -0.98 2.82 -5.86
CA ASP A 126 0.34 2.20 -6.03
C ASP A 126 0.43 0.85 -5.32
N VAL A 127 -0.05 0.73 -4.08
CA VAL A 127 -0.09 -0.52 -3.32
C VAL A 127 -1.05 -1.53 -3.96
N HIS A 128 -2.23 -1.10 -4.40
CA HIS A 128 -3.16 -1.99 -5.09
C HIS A 128 -2.52 -2.61 -6.33
N ARG A 129 -1.88 -1.79 -7.19
CA ARG A 129 -1.14 -2.30 -8.35
C ARG A 129 -0.04 -3.27 -7.94
N THR A 130 0.71 -2.96 -6.88
CA THR A 130 1.76 -3.87 -6.35
C THR A 130 1.17 -5.20 -5.91
N LEU A 131 0.01 -5.22 -5.24
CA LEU A 131 -0.68 -6.43 -4.82
C LEU A 131 -1.06 -7.31 -6.02
N VAL A 132 -1.69 -6.73 -7.04
CA VAL A 132 -2.25 -7.50 -8.17
C VAL A 132 -1.20 -7.86 -9.23
N TYR A 133 -0.24 -6.98 -9.51
CA TYR A 133 0.77 -7.20 -10.56
C TYR A 133 2.11 -7.71 -10.04
N GLY A 134 2.33 -7.62 -8.72
CA GLY A 134 3.63 -7.80 -8.11
C GLY A 134 4.56 -6.61 -8.37
N GLY A 135 5.71 -6.62 -7.69
CA GLY A 135 6.72 -5.57 -7.78
C GLY A 135 6.99 -5.00 -6.40
N ILE A 136 7.38 -3.74 -6.34
CA ILE A 136 7.65 -3.07 -5.08
C ILE A 136 7.16 -1.61 -5.09
N PHE A 137 6.60 -1.19 -3.97
CA PHE A 137 6.31 0.21 -3.66
C PHE A 137 7.27 0.67 -2.56
N LEU A 138 7.86 1.85 -2.70
CA LEU A 138 8.74 2.44 -1.71
C LEU A 138 8.35 3.88 -1.41
N TYR A 139 8.27 4.19 -0.12
CA TYR A 139 8.25 5.55 0.41
C TYR A 139 9.30 5.65 1.54
N PRO A 140 10.60 5.58 1.19
CA PRO A 140 11.65 5.46 2.19
C PRO A 140 11.81 6.75 3.00
N ALA A 141 12.48 6.63 4.14
CA ALA A 141 13.09 7.79 4.78
C ALA A 141 14.07 8.46 3.81
N ASN A 142 14.23 9.77 3.96
CA ASN A 142 15.20 10.55 3.19
C ASN A 142 15.75 11.67 4.08
N VAL A 143 16.77 12.39 3.62
CA VAL A 143 17.43 13.44 4.41
C VAL A 143 16.45 14.51 4.92
N LYS A 144 15.39 14.84 4.18
CA LYS A 144 14.35 15.81 4.58
C LYS A 144 13.23 15.22 5.45
N SER A 145 13.07 13.90 5.44
CA SER A 145 12.03 13.20 6.18
C SER A 145 12.60 11.90 6.75
N PRO A 146 13.36 11.98 7.86
CA PRO A 146 14.09 10.83 8.41
C PRO A 146 13.19 9.69 8.91
N LYS A 147 11.91 9.97 9.16
CA LYS A 147 10.88 8.99 9.53
C LYS A 147 9.94 8.63 8.37
N GLY A 148 10.29 9.01 7.14
CA GLY A 148 9.39 8.94 5.99
C GLY A 148 8.25 9.96 6.09
N LYS A 149 7.25 9.82 5.21
CA LYS A 149 6.07 10.70 5.17
C LYS A 149 4.78 10.00 5.59
N LEU A 150 4.66 8.70 5.32
CA LEU A 150 3.45 7.93 5.56
C LEU A 150 3.24 7.72 7.06
N ARG A 151 2.00 7.87 7.54
CA ARG A 151 1.67 7.73 8.95
C ARG A 151 1.45 6.27 9.31
N LEU A 152 2.01 5.89 10.44
CA LEU A 152 2.08 4.49 10.85
C LEU A 152 0.69 3.86 11.03
N LEU A 153 -0.20 4.49 11.78
CA LEU A 153 -1.44 3.86 12.25
C LEU A 153 -2.46 3.61 11.13
N TYR A 154 -2.57 4.53 10.17
CA TYR A 154 -3.66 4.54 9.18
C TYR A 154 -3.20 4.54 7.71
N GLU A 155 -1.89 4.55 7.44
CA GLU A 155 -1.35 4.34 6.08
C GLU A 155 -0.47 3.08 6.05
N CYS A 156 0.58 3.01 6.89
CA CYS A 156 1.55 1.91 6.85
C CYS A 156 1.01 0.59 7.41
N ASN A 157 0.46 0.59 8.64
CA ASN A 157 0.01 -0.64 9.30
C ASN A 157 -1.09 -1.37 8.49
N PRO A 158 -2.15 -0.71 7.99
CA PRO A 158 -3.17 -1.38 7.19
C PRO A 158 -2.64 -2.03 5.91
N MET A 159 -1.67 -1.40 5.25
CA MET A 159 -1.09 -1.89 3.99
C MET A 159 -0.03 -2.98 4.18
N ALA A 160 0.49 -3.12 5.40
CA ALA A 160 1.46 -4.13 5.78
C ALA A 160 0.83 -5.40 6.39
N PHE A 161 -0.42 -5.32 6.84
CA PHE A 161 -1.22 -6.42 7.39
C PHE A 161 -1.66 -7.41 6.30
#